data_AF-A0A438GLT5-F1
#
_entry.id   AF-A0A438GLT5-F1
#
_cell.length_a   1.000
_cell.length_b   1.000
_cell.length_c   1.000
_cell.angle_alpha   90.00
_cell.angle_beta   90.00
_cell.angle_gamma   90.00
#
_symmetry.space_group_name_H-M   'P 1'
#
loop_
_entity.id
_entity.type
_entity.pdbx_description
1 polymer ?
#
loop_
_entity_poly.entity_id
_entity_poly.type
_entity_poly.pdbx_seq_one_letter_code
_entity_poly.pdbx_strand_id
1 'polypeptide(L)'
;MPGADYKLANLLGLETSVRRVMLYHQGCYAGGTVLRTAKDLAENNAGARVLVVCSEITVVTFRGPSEDALDSLVGQALFGDGSAAVIVGSDPDISIERPLSSSSQQPKRLFLIQQVPLPETCVSDWNSLFWIAHPGGPAILDAVEANSI
;
A
#
# COMPACT_ATOMS: atom_id res chain seq x y z
N MET A 1 -15.12 -12.85 -6.26
CA MET A 1 -13.90 -12.47 -7.02
C MET A 1 -12.81 -12.18 -6.00
N PRO A 2 -11.58 -12.70 -6.15
CA PRO A 2 -10.47 -12.33 -5.27
C PRO A 2 -10.24 -10.81 -5.33
N GLY A 3 -9.88 -10.20 -4.21
CA GLY A 3 -9.64 -8.76 -4.14
C GLY A 3 -8.31 -8.36 -4.77
N ALA A 4 -8.05 -7.04 -4.79
CA ALA A 4 -6.75 -6.48 -5.12
C ALA A 4 -5.66 -7.07 -4.20
N ASP A 5 -6.07 -7.49 -3.00
CA ASP A 5 -5.22 -8.10 -1.99
C ASP A 5 -4.63 -9.48 -2.42
N TYR A 6 -5.29 -10.14 -3.36
CA TYR A 6 -4.87 -11.43 -3.88
C TYR A 6 -4.08 -11.26 -5.17
N LYS A 7 -4.59 -10.42 -6.09
CA LYS A 7 -3.93 -10.16 -7.37
C LYS A 7 -2.51 -9.62 -7.18
N LEU A 8 -2.31 -8.65 -6.28
CA LEU A 8 -0.97 -8.11 -6.03
C LEU A 8 -0.01 -9.15 -5.42
N ALA A 9 -0.50 -9.99 -4.50
CA ALA A 9 0.33 -11.02 -3.88
C ALA A 9 0.86 -12.01 -4.93
N ASN A 10 0.01 -12.39 -5.89
CA ASN A 10 0.43 -13.23 -7.02
C ASN A 10 1.41 -12.50 -7.95
N LEU A 11 1.17 -11.23 -8.27
CA LEU A 11 2.05 -10.43 -9.13
C LEU A 11 3.45 -10.25 -8.54
N LEU A 12 3.55 -10.10 -7.22
CA LEU A 12 4.82 -9.94 -6.51
C LEU A 12 5.47 -11.29 -6.13
N GLY A 13 4.83 -12.42 -6.44
CA GLY A 13 5.35 -13.75 -6.08
C GLY A 13 5.47 -13.97 -4.56
N LEU A 14 4.58 -13.35 -3.78
CA LEU A 14 4.60 -13.50 -2.33
C LEU A 14 4.21 -14.91 -1.92
N GLU A 15 4.67 -15.31 -0.74
CA GLU A 15 4.36 -16.62 -0.18
C GLU A 15 2.85 -16.76 0.08
N THR A 16 2.32 -17.97 -0.15
CA THR A 16 0.87 -18.25 -0.12
C THR A 16 0.20 -18.11 1.25
N SER A 17 0.96 -18.25 2.34
CA SER A 17 0.54 -18.06 3.73
C SER A 17 0.62 -16.61 4.21
N VAL A 18 0.97 -15.66 3.32
CA VAL A 18 0.94 -14.21 3.59
C VAL A 18 -0.40 -13.80 4.22
N ARG A 19 -0.33 -13.02 5.30
CA ARG A 19 -1.52 -12.55 6.03
C ARG A 19 -1.99 -11.23 5.42
N ARG A 20 -3.26 -11.13 5.04
CA ARG A 20 -3.74 -10.03 4.18
C ARG A 20 -4.87 -9.26 4.85
N VAL A 21 -4.83 -7.93 4.78
CA VAL A 21 -5.90 -7.05 5.26
C VAL A 21 -6.29 -6.11 4.12
N MET A 22 -7.47 -6.31 3.56
CA MET A 22 -7.93 -5.54 2.40
C MET A 22 -8.85 -4.40 2.84
N LEU A 23 -8.46 -3.13 2.60
CA LEU A 23 -9.24 -1.96 3.00
C LEU A 23 -9.80 -1.19 1.79
N TYR A 24 -11.01 -1.55 1.38
CA TYR A 24 -11.75 -0.84 0.33
C TYR A 24 -12.49 0.39 0.87
N HIS A 25 -12.66 1.40 0.02
CA HIS A 25 -13.55 2.55 0.22
C HIS A 25 -13.33 3.37 1.51
N GLN A 26 -12.07 3.46 1.97
CA GLN A 26 -11.69 4.32 3.10
C GLN A 26 -11.49 5.80 2.69
N GLY A 27 -11.18 6.10 1.43
CA GLY A 27 -10.97 7.46 0.95
C GLY A 27 -9.67 8.08 1.49
N CYS A 28 -9.53 9.40 1.40
CA CYS A 28 -8.24 10.07 1.59
C CYS A 28 -7.57 9.89 2.97
N TYR A 29 -8.30 9.49 4.02
CA TYR A 29 -7.71 9.21 5.33
C TYR A 29 -7.13 7.79 5.45
N ALA A 30 -7.29 6.95 4.43
CA ALA A 30 -6.79 5.58 4.40
C ALA A 30 -5.31 5.50 4.73
N GLY A 31 -4.51 6.49 4.30
CA GLY A 31 -3.07 6.56 4.62
C GLY A 31 -2.77 6.45 6.12
N GLY A 32 -3.55 7.11 6.98
CA GLY A 32 -3.41 6.99 8.42
C GLY A 32 -3.89 5.63 8.95
N THR A 33 -5.00 5.12 8.41
CA THR A 33 -5.57 3.82 8.77
C THR A 33 -4.60 2.68 8.48
N VAL A 34 -4.01 2.66 7.27
CA VAL A 34 -3.08 1.60 6.88
C VAL A 34 -1.82 1.62 7.74
N LEU A 35 -1.29 2.79 8.08
CA LEU A 35 -0.11 2.89 8.94
C LEU A 35 -0.40 2.47 10.37
N ARG A 36 -1.58 2.82 10.90
CA ARG A 36 -2.01 2.38 12.24
C ARG A 36 -2.13 0.87 12.31
N THR A 37 -2.81 0.26 11.35
CA THR A 37 -2.94 -1.20 11.29
C THR A 37 -1.57 -1.87 11.09
N ALA A 38 -0.71 -1.32 10.23
CA ALA A 38 0.62 -1.86 10.01
C ALA A 38 1.51 -1.79 11.26
N LYS A 39 1.41 -0.71 12.04
CA LYS A 39 2.07 -0.58 13.35
C LYS A 39 1.65 -1.71 14.30
N ASP A 40 0.35 -1.91 14.49
CA ASP A 40 -0.14 -2.94 15.41
C ASP A 40 0.31 -4.35 14.97
N LEU A 41 0.31 -4.60 13.65
CA LEU A 41 0.76 -5.88 13.08
C LEU A 41 2.27 -6.08 13.25
N ALA A 42 3.08 -5.06 12.99
CA ALA A 42 4.53 -5.12 13.15
C ALA A 42 4.96 -5.28 14.62
N GLU A 43 4.37 -4.50 15.53
CA GLU A 43 4.75 -4.50 16.95
C GLU A 43 4.27 -5.76 17.68
N ASN A 44 3.16 -6.37 17.24
CA ASN A 44 2.57 -7.54 17.90
C ASN A 44 3.03 -8.89 17.30
N ASN A 45 3.86 -8.88 16.27
CA ASN A 45 4.40 -10.09 15.65
C ASN A 45 5.92 -9.96 15.51
N ALA A 46 6.68 -10.69 16.32
CA ALA A 46 8.14 -10.64 16.30
C ALA A 46 8.68 -11.00 14.90
N GLY A 47 9.60 -10.18 14.39
CA GLY A 47 10.18 -10.34 13.05
C GLY A 47 9.27 -9.96 11.89
N ALA A 48 8.04 -9.50 12.15
CA ALA A 48 7.12 -9.14 11.07
C ALA A 48 7.61 -7.92 10.29
N ARG A 49 7.37 -7.99 8.98
CA ARG A 49 7.50 -6.89 8.04
C ARG A 49 6.15 -6.70 7.39
N VAL A 50 5.69 -5.48 7.21
CA VAL A 50 4.34 -5.20 6.73
C VAL A 50 4.46 -4.33 5.50
N LEU A 51 4.18 -4.90 4.33
CA LEU A 51 4.13 -4.17 3.06
C LEU A 51 2.79 -3.43 2.97
N VAL A 52 2.78 -2.12 3.14
CA VAL A 52 1.59 -1.29 2.95
C VAL A 52 1.57 -0.77 1.53
N VAL A 53 0.42 -0.84 0.84
CA VAL A 53 0.27 -0.35 -0.54
C VAL A 53 -1.03 0.46 -0.67
N CYS A 54 -0.92 1.74 -0.98
CA CYS A 54 -2.05 2.55 -1.41
C CYS A 54 -1.99 2.73 -2.92
N SER A 55 -3.10 2.58 -3.64
CA SER A 55 -3.15 2.66 -5.10
C SER A 55 -4.46 3.30 -5.56
N GLU A 56 -4.48 4.62 -5.67
CA GLU A 56 -5.67 5.37 -6.03
C GLU A 56 -5.78 5.54 -7.55
N ILE A 57 -6.97 5.29 -8.09
CA ILE A 57 -7.27 5.46 -9.50
C ILE A 57 -8.61 6.18 -9.68
N THR A 58 -8.57 7.24 -10.47
CA THR A 58 -9.68 8.16 -10.72
C THR A 58 -10.71 7.63 -11.70
N VAL A 59 -10.42 6.52 -12.40
CA VAL A 59 -11.35 5.89 -13.36
C VAL A 59 -12.74 5.64 -12.75
N VAL A 60 -12.80 5.31 -11.46
CA VAL A 60 -14.07 5.05 -10.75
C VAL A 60 -14.89 6.32 -10.52
N THR A 61 -14.23 7.47 -10.43
CA THR A 61 -14.85 8.77 -10.13
C THR A 61 -14.91 9.69 -11.35
N PHE A 62 -14.31 9.30 -12.46
CA PHE A 62 -14.33 10.04 -13.72
C PHE A 62 -15.74 10.13 -14.29
N ARG A 63 -16.21 11.35 -14.55
CA ARG A 63 -17.55 11.61 -15.11
C ARG A 63 -17.57 12.93 -15.84
N GLY A 64 -18.50 13.07 -16.78
CA GLY A 64 -18.70 14.32 -17.53
C GLY A 64 -19.08 15.50 -16.63
N PRO A 65 -18.78 16.74 -17.04
CA PRO A 65 -19.16 17.93 -16.30
C PRO A 65 -20.68 18.14 -16.30
N SER A 66 -21.22 18.68 -15.21
CA SER A 66 -22.62 19.11 -15.09
C SER A 66 -22.69 20.40 -14.27
N GLU A 67 -23.52 21.35 -14.70
CA GLU A 67 -23.72 22.63 -14.00
C GLU A 67 -24.37 22.44 -12.62
N ASP A 68 -25.17 21.37 -12.46
CA ASP A 68 -25.84 21.02 -11.21
C ASP A 68 -24.91 20.33 -10.18
N ALA A 69 -23.67 19.98 -10.58
CA ALA A 69 -22.72 19.20 -9.77
C ALA A 69 -21.33 19.85 -9.75
N LEU A 70 -21.25 21.07 -9.22
CA LEU A 70 -19.99 21.83 -9.10
C LEU A 70 -18.94 21.12 -8.22
N ASP A 71 -19.38 20.37 -7.21
CA ASP A 71 -18.52 19.53 -6.36
C ASP A 71 -17.81 18.44 -7.16
N SER A 72 -18.50 17.84 -8.14
CA SER A 72 -17.90 16.89 -9.07
C SER A 72 -16.80 17.55 -9.90
N LEU A 73 -17.01 18.79 -10.36
CA LEU A 73 -15.99 19.53 -11.13
C LEU A 73 -14.73 19.78 -10.29
N VAL A 74 -14.91 20.17 -9.02
CA VAL A 74 -13.80 20.31 -8.08
C VAL A 74 -13.08 18.97 -7.90
N GLY A 75 -13.82 17.86 -7.76
CA GLY A 75 -13.25 16.52 -7.70
C GLY A 75 -12.42 16.16 -8.95
N GLN A 76 -12.93 16.43 -10.15
CA GLN A 76 -12.19 16.18 -11.40
C GLN A 76 -10.92 17.03 -11.53
N ALA A 77 -10.88 18.20 -10.89
CA ALA A 77 -9.71 19.08 -10.90
C ALA A 77 -8.65 18.70 -9.85
N LEU A 78 -9.06 18.07 -8.75
CA LEU A 78 -8.17 17.76 -7.61
C LEU A 78 -7.65 16.32 -7.60
N PHE A 79 -8.48 15.35 -7.98
CA PHE A 79 -8.10 13.95 -7.87
C PHE A 79 -7.26 13.51 -9.07
N GLY A 80 -6.20 12.77 -8.77
CA GLY A 80 -5.30 12.16 -9.75
C GLY A 80 -4.96 10.73 -9.36
N ASP A 81 -4.38 10.01 -10.32
CA ASP A 81 -3.94 8.64 -10.12
C ASP A 81 -2.59 8.61 -9.37
N GLY A 82 -2.41 7.61 -8.50
CA GLY A 82 -1.14 7.46 -7.79
C GLY A 82 -1.06 6.21 -6.94
N SER A 83 0.15 5.68 -6.76
CA SER A 83 0.40 4.58 -5.85
C SER A 83 1.63 4.85 -4.98
N ALA A 84 1.59 4.39 -3.74
CA ALA A 84 2.68 4.44 -2.79
C ALA A 84 2.76 3.12 -2.03
N ALA A 85 3.98 2.65 -1.77
CA ALA A 85 4.23 1.49 -0.94
C ALA A 85 5.29 1.79 0.13
N VAL A 86 5.12 1.23 1.33
CA VAL A 86 6.09 1.31 2.42
C VAL A 86 6.19 -0.03 3.14
N ILE A 87 7.36 -0.36 3.68
CA ILE A 87 7.54 -1.52 4.54
C ILE A 87 7.58 -1.04 5.99
N VAL A 88 6.76 -1.62 6.86
CA VAL A 88 6.70 -1.29 8.28
C VAL A 88 7.20 -2.47 9.09
N GLY A 89 8.16 -2.23 9.97
CA GLY A 89 8.73 -3.27 10.82
C GLY A 89 9.07 -2.76 12.21
N SER A 90 9.16 -3.69 13.14
CA SER A 90 9.73 -3.49 14.47
C SER A 90 11.09 -4.19 14.56
N ASP A 91 11.96 -3.66 15.43
CA ASP A 91 13.32 -4.16 15.67
C ASP A 91 14.13 -4.31 14.37
N PRO A 92 14.57 -3.20 13.76
CA PRO A 92 15.21 -3.24 12.45
C PRO A 92 16.61 -3.86 12.51
N ASP A 93 16.94 -4.63 11.47
CA ASP A 93 18.32 -5.07 11.26
C ASP A 93 19.07 -3.98 10.48
N ILE A 94 19.87 -3.20 11.20
CA ILE A 94 20.59 -2.03 10.68
C ILE A 94 21.62 -2.41 9.59
N SER A 95 21.97 -3.69 9.46
CA SER A 95 22.87 -4.15 8.39
C SER A 95 22.21 -4.14 7.01
N ILE A 96 20.88 -4.29 6.95
CA ILE A 96 20.10 -4.42 5.71
C ILE A 96 18.97 -3.40 5.58
N GLU A 97 18.43 -2.90 6.69
CA GLU A 97 17.28 -2.01 6.73
C GLU A 97 17.68 -0.56 7.02
N ARG A 98 17.05 0.37 6.30
CA ARG A 98 17.28 1.80 6.47
C ARG A 98 15.97 2.52 6.82
N PRO A 99 15.96 3.34 7.89
CA PRO A 99 14.79 4.13 8.24
C PRO A 99 14.54 5.26 7.22
N LEU A 100 13.27 5.57 6.98
CA LEU A 100 12.81 6.60 6.03
C LEU A 100 13.23 8.03 6.44
N SER A 101 13.56 8.27 7.71
CA SER A 101 14.11 9.55 8.17
C SER A 101 14.97 9.40 9.43
N SER A 102 16.08 10.14 9.49
CA SER A 102 17.01 10.20 10.62
C SER A 102 16.59 11.20 11.71
N SER A 103 15.27 11.36 11.95
CA SER A 103 14.80 12.25 13.01
C SER A 103 14.92 11.56 14.37
N SER A 104 15.71 12.16 15.25
CA SER A 104 16.02 11.74 16.64
C SER A 104 14.81 11.61 17.59
N GLN A 105 13.59 11.71 17.08
CA GLN A 105 12.32 11.73 17.82
C GLN A 105 11.36 10.60 17.45
N GLN A 106 11.75 9.61 16.63
CA GLN A 106 10.91 8.44 16.44
C GLN A 106 10.97 7.52 17.67
N PRO A 107 9.82 7.00 18.16
CA PRO A 107 9.81 5.97 19.19
C PRO A 107 10.59 4.76 18.69
N LYS A 108 11.51 4.23 19.51
CA LYS A 108 12.47 3.15 19.19
C LYS A 108 11.87 1.83 18.64
N ARG A 109 10.57 1.74 18.41
CA ARG A 109 9.84 0.50 18.09
C ARG A 109 9.20 0.45 16.71
N LEU A 110 9.08 1.58 16.01
CA LEU A 110 8.42 1.61 14.70
C LEU A 110 9.27 2.39 13.71
N PHE A 111 9.79 1.68 12.72
CA PHE A 111 10.53 2.29 11.62
C PHE A 111 9.80 2.03 10.30
N LEU A 112 9.60 3.11 9.54
CA LEU A 112 9.19 3.04 8.14
C LEU A 112 10.44 2.73 7.33
N ILE A 113 10.46 1.59 6.65
CA ILE A 113 11.49 1.19 5.72
C ILE A 113 11.02 1.61 4.32
N GLN A 114 11.89 2.37 3.67
CA GLN A 114 11.87 3.01 2.34
C GLN A 114 10.65 2.81 1.41
N GLN A 115 10.28 3.87 0.67
CA GLN A 115 9.58 3.74 -0.62
C GLN A 115 10.45 2.92 -1.58
N VAL A 116 9.98 1.73 -1.96
CA VAL A 116 10.74 0.80 -2.82
C VAL A 116 10.45 1.09 -4.29
N PRO A 117 11.46 1.40 -5.13
CA PRO A 117 11.41 1.07 -6.55
C PRO A 117 11.52 -0.46 -6.68
N LEU A 118 10.54 -1.08 -7.34
CA LEU A 118 10.31 -2.52 -7.36
C LEU A 118 11.38 -3.47 -7.98
N PRO A 119 12.53 -3.08 -8.57
CA PRO A 119 13.43 -4.09 -9.15
C PRO A 119 14.63 -4.56 -8.31
N GLU A 120 15.02 -3.94 -7.18
CA GLU A 120 16.29 -4.32 -6.51
C GLU A 120 16.26 -4.27 -4.96
N THR A 121 15.48 -5.11 -4.31
CA THR A 121 15.63 -5.35 -2.85
C THR A 121 16.07 -6.79 -2.59
N CYS A 122 17.34 -6.96 -2.21
CA CYS A 122 17.93 -8.22 -1.78
C CYS A 122 17.45 -8.59 -0.37
N VAL A 123 16.16 -8.93 -0.25
CA VAL A 123 15.55 -9.44 0.98
C VAL A 123 15.20 -10.91 0.75
N SER A 124 15.78 -11.81 1.55
CA SER A 124 15.78 -13.26 1.32
C SER A 124 14.87 -14.06 2.25
N ASP A 125 14.26 -13.42 3.26
CA ASP A 125 13.36 -14.07 4.22
C ASP A 125 12.07 -13.26 4.39
N TRP A 126 10.98 -13.76 3.79
CA TRP A 126 9.69 -13.06 3.62
C TRP A 126 8.58 -13.57 4.55
N ASN A 127 8.93 -14.32 5.60
CA ASN A 127 8.02 -15.21 6.35
C ASN A 127 6.91 -14.56 7.19
N SER A 128 6.67 -13.25 7.08
CA SER A 128 5.59 -12.61 7.85
C SER A 128 5.11 -11.29 7.26
N LEU A 129 4.98 -11.22 5.93
CA LEU A 129 4.38 -10.06 5.29
C LEU A 129 2.90 -9.93 5.66
N PHE A 130 2.56 -8.81 6.29
CA PHE A 130 1.20 -8.32 6.28
C PHE A 130 1.07 -7.25 5.22
N TRP A 131 -0.12 -7.06 4.68
CA TRP A 131 -0.33 -5.96 3.77
C TRP A 131 -1.69 -5.34 3.84
N ILE A 132 -1.72 -4.08 3.42
CA ILE A 132 -2.93 -3.29 3.34
C ILE A 132 -2.98 -2.62 1.98
N ALA A 133 -3.91 -3.09 1.15
CA ALA A 133 -4.24 -2.42 -0.09
C ALA A 133 -5.29 -1.35 0.20
N HIS A 134 -5.10 -0.15 -0.35
CA HIS A 134 -6.19 0.79 -0.57
C HIS A 134 -6.28 1.13 -2.06
N PRO A 135 -7.04 0.36 -2.85
CA PRO A 135 -7.29 0.70 -4.23
C PRO A 135 -8.50 1.62 -4.37
N GLY A 136 -8.31 2.72 -5.11
CA GLY A 136 -9.38 3.48 -5.74
C GLY A 136 -9.96 2.67 -6.91
N GLY A 137 -10.61 1.55 -6.59
CA GLY A 137 -11.23 0.59 -7.51
C GLY A 137 -10.30 -0.15 -8.50
N PRO A 138 -10.88 -1.09 -9.28
CA PRO A 138 -10.14 -2.20 -9.91
C PRO A 138 -9.42 -1.86 -11.23
N ALA A 139 -9.53 -0.65 -11.77
CA ALA A 139 -9.18 -0.36 -13.17
C ALA A 139 -7.71 -0.57 -13.56
N ILE A 140 -6.74 -0.41 -12.64
CA ILE A 140 -5.32 -0.71 -12.94
C ILE A 140 -5.07 -2.22 -13.09
N LEU A 141 -5.78 -3.05 -12.31
CA LEU A 141 -5.61 -4.50 -12.37
C LEU A 141 -6.08 -5.05 -13.72
N ASP A 142 -7.09 -4.42 -14.31
CA ASP A 142 -7.62 -4.80 -15.63
C ASP A 142 -6.65 -4.40 -16.76
N ALA A 143 -5.92 -3.29 -16.62
CA ALA A 143 -4.92 -2.85 -17.60
C ALA A 143 -3.61 -3.68 -17.58
N VAL A 144 -3.22 -4.21 -16.42
CA VAL A 144 -2.09 -5.15 -16.30
C VAL A 144 -2.47 -6.54 -16.84
N GLU A 145 -3.71 -6.98 -16.63
CA GLU A 145 -4.24 -8.21 -17.25
C GLU A 145 -4.30 -8.12 -18.78
N ALA A 146 -4.64 -6.95 -19.34
CA ALA A 146 -4.68 -6.74 -20.78
C ALA A 146 -3.29 -6.76 -21.47
N ASN A 147 -2.21 -6.46 -20.74
CA ASN A 147 -0.83 -6.45 -21.26
C ASN A 147 -0.05 -7.74 -20.96
N SER A 148 -0.70 -8.74 -20.34
CA SER A 148 -0.08 -10.02 -19.96
C SER A 148 -0.51 -11.19 -20.88
N ILE A 149 -1.05 -10.88 -22.07
CA ILE A 149 -1.44 -11.83 -23.11
C ILE A 149 -0.68 -11.56 -24.40
#